data_AF-A0A4Q3Z087-F1
#
_entry.id   AF-A0A4Q3Z087-F1
#
_cell.length_a   1.000
_cell.length_b   1.000
_cell.length_c   1.000
_cell.angle_alpha   90.00
_cell.angle_beta   90.00
_cell.angle_gamma   90.00
#
_symmetry.space_group_name_H-M   'P 1'
#
loop_
_entity.id
_entity.type
_entity.pdbx_description
1 polymer ?
#
loop_
_entity_poly.entity_id
_entity_poly.type
_entity_poly.pdbx_seq_one_letter_code
_entity_poly.pdbx_strand_id
1 'polypeptide(L)'
;MSGFNDREKGQEAKFARDSELRFKAEARRNKLLGLWAAEHMGLSDEHAKEYAAEVVAADFEEAGDEDVFRKISGDLKAKGAS
;
A
#
# COMPACT_ATOMS: atom_id res chain seq x y z
N MET A 1 37.64 7.27 17.97
CA MET A 1 36.80 6.07 18.13
C MET A 1 35.33 6.36 18.45
N SER A 2 34.90 7.60 18.76
CA SER A 2 33.46 7.91 18.98
C SER A 2 32.68 8.22 17.69
N GLY A 3 33.27 8.98 16.76
CA GLY A 3 32.54 9.46 15.57
C GLY A 3 32.06 8.39 14.59
N PHE A 4 32.67 7.20 14.56
CA PHE A 4 32.15 6.08 13.75
C PHE A 4 30.94 5.42 14.40
N ASN A 5 30.98 5.19 15.72
CA ASN A 5 29.85 4.62 16.48
C ASN A 5 28.63 5.55 16.49
N ASP A 6 28.85 6.86 16.56
CA ASP A 6 27.74 7.84 16.52
C ASP A 6 27.08 7.87 15.13
N ARG A 7 27.86 7.69 14.06
CA ARG A 7 27.34 7.57 12.69
C ARG A 7 26.56 6.28 12.49
N GLU A 8 27.05 5.16 13.03
CA GLU A 8 26.36 3.86 12.98
C GLU A 8 24.96 3.96 13.60
N LYS A 9 24.85 4.45 14.84
CA LYS A 9 23.56 4.68 15.51
C LYS A 9 22.64 5.62 14.74
N GLY A 10 23.21 6.68 14.16
CA GLY A 10 22.44 7.62 13.33
C GLY A 10 21.86 6.96 12.08
N GLN A 11 22.60 6.06 11.44
CA GLN A 11 22.13 5.34 10.25
C GLN A 11 21.08 4.28 10.61
N GLU A 12 21.25 3.54 11.71
CA GLU A 12 20.26 2.58 12.19
C GLU A 12 18.92 3.26 12.52
N ALA A 13 18.97 4.38 13.26
CA ALA A 13 17.77 5.14 13.60
C ALA A 13 17.08 5.71 12.34
N LYS A 14 17.86 6.21 11.38
CA LYS A 14 17.33 6.67 10.10
C LYS A 14 16.68 5.52 9.32
N PHE A 15 17.34 4.37 9.23
CA PHE A 15 16.84 3.20 8.51
C PHE A 15 15.51 2.71 9.11
N ALA A 16 15.42 2.59 10.44
CA ALA A 16 14.20 2.19 11.12
C ALA A 16 13.04 3.16 10.83
N ARG A 17 13.30 4.47 10.95
CA ARG A 17 12.30 5.51 10.70
C ARG A 17 11.86 5.55 9.24
N ASP A 18 12.79 5.43 8.30
CA ASP A 18 12.49 5.45 6.87
C ASP A 18 11.71 4.20 6.45
N SER A 19 12.00 3.04 7.05
CA SER A 19 11.25 1.79 6.85
C SER A 19 9.82 1.90 7.38
N GLU A 20 9.64 2.45 8.58
CA GLU A 20 8.31 2.69 9.16
C GLU A 20 7.49 3.68 8.32
N LEU A 21 8.12 4.77 7.85
CA LEU A 21 7.46 5.76 6.98
C LEU A 21 7.03 5.14 5.67
N ARG A 22 7.88 4.30 5.07
CA ARG A 22 7.59 3.60 3.82
C ARG A 22 6.39 2.67 3.97
N PHE A 23 6.40 1.81 4.99
CA PHE A 23 5.28 0.92 5.29
C PHE A 23 3.95 1.68 5.48
N LYS A 24 3.98 2.78 6.25
CA LYS A 24 2.79 3.63 6.45
C LYS A 24 2.34 4.31 5.15
N ALA A 25 3.26 4.70 4.28
CA ALA A 25 2.94 5.33 3.00
C ALA A 25 2.32 4.32 2.02
N GLU A 26 2.88 3.13 1.91
CA GLU A 26 2.39 2.03 1.05
C GLU A 26 0.96 1.63 1.44
N ALA A 27 0.71 1.36 2.73
CA ALA A 27 -0.63 1.05 3.22
C ALA A 27 -1.66 2.17 2.94
N ARG A 28 -1.27 3.45 3.07
CA ARG A 28 -2.15 4.59 2.76
C ARG A 28 -2.41 4.74 1.27
N ARG A 29 -1.38 4.57 0.43
CA ARG A 29 -1.49 4.59 -1.03
C ARG A 29 -2.46 3.51 -1.50
N ASN A 30 -2.28 2.28 -1.03
CA ASN A 30 -3.11 1.14 -1.42
C ASN A 30 -4.57 1.33 -1.01
N LYS A 31 -4.81 1.87 0.20
CA LYS A 31 -6.16 2.21 0.65
C LYS A 31 -6.83 3.24 -0.25
N LEU A 32 -6.14 4.34 -0.58
CA LEU A 32 -6.68 5.40 -1.45
C LEU A 32 -6.97 4.88 -2.85
N LEU A 33 -6.08 4.05 -3.39
CA LEU A 33 -6.26 3.43 -4.70
C LEU A 33 -7.45 2.46 -4.72
N GLY A 34 -7.63 1.67 -3.66
CA GLY A 34 -8.79 0.79 -3.52
C GLY A 34 -10.12 1.56 -3.45
N LEU A 35 -10.16 2.68 -2.71
CA LEU A 35 -11.35 3.54 -2.68
C LEU A 35 -11.68 4.13 -4.07
N TRP A 36 -10.66 4.61 -4.79
CA TRP A 36 -10.83 5.11 -6.15
C TRP A 36 -11.37 4.03 -7.11
N ALA A 37 -10.81 2.82 -7.04
CA ALA A 37 -11.26 1.71 -7.87
C ALA A 37 -12.70 1.26 -7.49
N ALA A 38 -13.04 1.26 -6.21
CA ALA A 38 -14.38 0.97 -5.72
C ALA A 38 -15.43 1.97 -6.23
N GLU A 39 -15.11 3.26 -6.22
CA GLU A 39 -15.95 4.32 -6.79
C GLU A 39 -16.17 4.09 -8.29
N HIS A 40 -15.10 3.77 -9.02
CA HIS A 40 -15.18 3.50 -10.46
C HIS A 40 -15.99 2.23 -10.80
N MET A 41 -16.02 1.25 -9.88
CA MET A 41 -16.87 0.06 -9.97
C MET A 41 -18.32 0.28 -9.50
N GLY A 42 -18.67 1.47 -9.01
CA GLY A 42 -20.01 1.80 -8.52
C GLY A 42 -20.40 1.07 -7.23
N LEU A 43 -19.42 0.74 -6.37
CA LEU A 43 -19.67 0.12 -5.07
C LEU A 43 -20.28 1.14 -4.09
N SER A 44 -21.10 0.66 -3.15
CA SER A 44 -21.59 1.49 -2.03
C SER A 44 -20.47 1.83 -1.07
N ASP A 45 -20.63 2.88 -0.24
CA ASP A 45 -19.62 3.31 0.73
C ASP A 45 -19.15 2.22 1.70
N GLU A 46 -20.04 1.29 2.07
CA GLU A 46 -19.70 0.15 2.94
C GLU A 46 -18.77 -0.83 2.20
N HIS A 47 -19.17 -1.23 1.00
CA HIS A 47 -18.38 -2.15 0.15
C HIS A 47 -17.09 -1.51 -0.37
N ALA A 48 -17.05 -0.19 -0.55
CA ALA A 48 -15.84 0.52 -0.93
C ALA A 48 -14.78 0.48 0.18
N LYS A 49 -15.19 0.58 1.44
CA LYS A 49 -14.27 0.44 2.59
C LYS A 49 -13.75 -0.98 2.72
N GLU A 50 -14.61 -1.98 2.55
CA GLU A 50 -14.22 -3.39 2.53
C GLU A 50 -13.21 -3.66 1.41
N TYR A 51 -13.54 -3.23 0.19
CA TYR A 51 -12.66 -3.37 -0.97
C TYR A 51 -11.31 -2.68 -0.78
N ALA A 52 -11.29 -1.47 -0.21
CA ALA A 52 -10.03 -0.78 0.09
C ALA A 52 -9.18 -1.53 1.13
N ALA A 53 -9.80 -2.22 2.10
CA ALA A 53 -9.08 -3.06 3.05
C ALA A 53 -8.50 -4.32 2.38
N GLU A 54 -9.24 -4.96 1.47
CA GLU A 54 -8.74 -6.08 0.66
C GLU A 54 -7.56 -5.68 -0.22
N VAL A 55 -7.60 -4.48 -0.83
CA VAL A 55 -6.50 -3.96 -1.65
C VAL A 55 -5.24 -3.74 -0.82
N VAL A 56 -5.38 -3.27 0.43
CA VAL A 56 -4.24 -3.18 1.36
C VAL A 56 -3.74 -4.57 1.76
N ALA A 57 -4.64 -5.54 1.93
CA ALA A 57 -4.27 -6.91 2.29
C ALA A 57 -3.55 -7.66 1.15
N ALA A 58 -3.84 -7.33 -0.11
CA ALA A 58 -3.20 -7.94 -1.28
C ALA A 58 -1.71 -7.58 -1.41
N ASP A 59 -1.27 -6.47 -0.82
CA ASP A 59 0.13 -6.01 -0.81
C ASP A 59 1.08 -6.92 0.01
N PHE A 60 0.54 -7.90 0.73
CA PHE A 60 1.32 -8.79 1.59
C PHE A 60 1.71 -10.13 0.92
N GLU A 61 1.28 -10.39 -0.32
CA GLU A 61 1.53 -11.68 -0.99
C GLU A 61 2.94 -11.75 -1.61
N GLU A 62 3.36 -10.70 -2.31
CA GLU A 62 4.68 -10.59 -2.93
C GLU A 62 5.37 -9.26 -2.58
N ALA A 63 6.70 -9.21 -2.72
CA ALA A 63 7.43 -7.96 -2.51
C ALA A 63 7.21 -7.02 -3.70
N GLY A 64 6.55 -5.89 -3.47
CA GLY A 64 6.35 -4.83 -4.46
C GLY A 64 4.87 -4.50 -4.66
N ASP A 65 4.59 -3.73 -5.71
CA ASP A 65 3.27 -3.12 -5.94
C ASP A 65 2.41 -3.89 -6.97
N GLU A 66 2.95 -4.98 -7.54
CA GLU A 66 2.35 -5.73 -8.65
C GLU A 66 1.06 -6.45 -8.25
N ASP A 67 0.94 -6.92 -7.00
CA ASP A 67 -0.26 -7.60 -6.50
C ASP A 67 -1.47 -6.66 -6.47
N VAL A 68 -1.25 -5.44 -5.96
CA VAL A 68 -2.25 -4.38 -5.92
C VAL A 68 -2.70 -4.03 -7.34
N PHE A 69 -1.77 -3.90 -8.28
CA PHE A 69 -2.09 -3.63 -9.68
C PHE A 69 -2.88 -4.78 -10.32
N ARG A 70 -2.44 -6.03 -10.16
CA ARG A 70 -3.12 -7.22 -10.71
C ARG A 70 -4.54 -7.34 -10.18
N LYS A 71 -4.74 -7.16 -8.87
CA LYS A 71 -6.07 -7.18 -8.24
C LYS A 71 -6.99 -6.13 -8.84
N ILE A 72 -6.59 -4.85 -8.78
CA ILE A 72 -7.42 -3.74 -9.23
C ILE A 72 -7.69 -3.83 -10.73
N SER A 73 -6.69 -4.14 -11.55
CA SER A 73 -6.90 -4.31 -12.99
C SER A 73 -7.83 -5.47 -13.30
N GLY A 74 -7.80 -6.56 -12.53
CA GLY A 74 -8.70 -7.69 -12.70
C GLY A 74 -10.14 -7.33 -12.35
N ASP A 75 -10.33 -6.69 -11.20
CA ASP A 75 -11.64 -6.31 -10.68
C ASP A 75 -12.34 -5.27 -11.59
N LEU A 76 -11.58 -4.26 -12.07
CA LEU A 76 -12.10 -3.25 -13.00
C LEU A 76 -12.54 -3.87 -14.33
N LYS A 77 -11.74 -4.80 -14.88
CA LYS A 77 -12.10 -5.53 -16.11
C LYS A 77 -13.35 -6.39 -15.92
N ALA A 78 -13.44 -7.10 -14.79
CA ALA A 78 -14.60 -7.93 -14.47
C ALA A 78 -15.90 -7.13 -14.35
N LYS A 79 -15.81 -5.86 -13.93
CA LYS A 79 -16.93 -4.92 -13.87
C LYS A 79 -17.20 -4.17 -15.17
N GLY A 80 -16.39 -4.37 -16.21
CA GLY A 80 -16.50 -3.66 -17.49
C GLY A 80 -16.16 -2.16 -17.40
N ALA A 81 -15.36 -1.78 -16.39
CA ALA A 81 -15.02 -0.40 -16.09
C ALA A 81 -13.68 0.04 -16.71
N SER A 82 -13.07 -0.78 -17.58
CA SER A 82 -11.81 -0.50 -18.29
C SER A 82 -11.81 -1.03 -19.72
#